data_AF-A0A0W8CG70-F1
#
_entry.id   AF-A0A0W8CG70-F1
#
_cell.length_a   1.000
_cell.length_b   1.000
_cell.length_c   1.000
_cell.angle_alpha   90.00
_cell.angle_beta   90.00
_cell.angle_gamma   90.00
#
_symmetry.space_group_name_H-M   'P 1'
#
loop_
_entity.id
_entity.type
_entity.pdbx_description
1 polymer ?
#
loop_
_entity_poly.entity_id
_entity_poly.type
_entity_poly.pdbx_seq_one_letter_code
_entity_poly.pdbx_strand_id
1 'polypeptide(L)'
;MSFRGGRGGARGGRGGRGGGRGGGRGGGRGGFREPEGPPAFVVELGSFMHACENEMVYKSTNDKVPYFNAGAFLENKTRIGKVDEILGSINEVMFTVKPDTGVSAASFHAGDKVYISPDKLLPLSRFTEKPGKKPTGGFGGRGGGRGGGRGGFSGRGRY
;
A
#
# COMPACT_ATOMS: atom_id res chain seq x y z
N MET A 1 -44.93 -47.68 41.53
CA MET A 1 -43.82 -48.55 41.99
C MET A 1 -42.66 -48.29 41.04
N SER A 2 -41.43 -47.92 41.37
CA SER A 2 -40.65 -47.80 42.59
C SER A 2 -39.21 -47.53 42.12
N PHE A 3 -38.51 -46.55 42.71
CA PHE A 3 -37.10 -46.56 43.17
C PHE A 3 -36.00 -47.15 42.23
N ARG A 4 -34.73 -46.70 42.18
CA ARG A 4 -33.90 -45.68 42.81
C ARG A 4 -32.47 -46.04 42.35
N GLY A 5 -31.72 -45.06 41.83
CA GLY A 5 -30.30 -44.84 42.10
C GLY A 5 -29.22 -45.90 41.76
N GLY A 6 -28.06 -45.39 41.35
CA GLY A 6 -26.81 -45.79 41.99
C GLY A 6 -25.71 -46.41 41.11
N ARG A 7 -24.79 -45.54 40.67
CA ARG A 7 -23.36 -45.54 41.04
C ARG A 7 -22.51 -46.81 40.79
N GLY A 8 -21.48 -46.62 39.96
CA GLY A 8 -20.23 -47.40 39.94
C GLY A 8 -19.99 -48.03 38.57
N GLY A 9 -18.85 -47.91 37.91
CA GLY A 9 -17.54 -47.39 38.28
C GLY A 9 -16.53 -47.98 37.28
N ALA A 10 -15.67 -47.12 36.73
CA ALA A 10 -14.32 -47.40 36.26
C ALA A 10 -14.04 -48.64 35.36
N ARG A 11 -13.96 -48.40 34.05
CA ARG A 11 -12.91 -48.91 33.13
C ARG A 11 -12.67 -47.78 32.13
N GLY A 12 -11.71 -46.87 32.32
CA GLY A 12 -10.31 -47.07 31.93
C GLY A 12 -10.23 -47.31 30.42
N GLY A 13 -9.74 -46.45 29.54
CA GLY A 13 -9.03 -45.18 29.65
C GLY A 13 -8.27 -44.99 28.34
N ARG A 14 -8.33 -43.83 27.70
CA ARG A 14 -7.22 -43.29 26.90
C ARG A 14 -7.45 -41.80 26.64
N GLY A 15 -6.35 -41.07 26.79
CA GLY A 15 -6.25 -39.62 26.87
C GLY A 15 -7.03 -38.84 25.81
N GLY A 16 -7.36 -37.59 26.04
CA GLY A 16 -6.76 -36.65 26.97
C GLY A 16 -6.93 -35.25 26.38
N ARG A 17 -6.90 -34.25 27.27
CA ARG A 17 -6.90 -32.80 26.99
C ARG A 17 -8.29 -32.30 26.52
N GLY A 18 -9.09 -31.66 27.37
CA GLY A 18 -8.73 -30.41 28.05
C GLY A 18 -8.57 -29.35 26.96
N GLY A 19 -9.52 -28.46 26.72
CA GLY A 19 -9.97 -27.43 27.64
C GLY A 19 -9.69 -26.07 26.98
N GLY A 20 -10.55 -25.08 27.22
CA GLY A 20 -10.39 -23.70 26.73
C GLY A 20 -11.37 -23.38 25.59
N ARG A 21 -12.53 -22.77 25.81
CA ARG A 21 -12.72 -21.37 26.25
C ARG A 21 -11.74 -20.42 25.58
N GLY A 22 -12.27 -19.63 24.65
CA GLY A 22 -12.05 -18.19 24.56
C GLY A 22 -10.65 -17.69 24.22
N GLY A 23 -10.60 -16.73 23.30
CA GLY A 23 -9.49 -15.78 23.21
C GLY A 23 -8.65 -15.94 21.96
N GLY A 24 -8.99 -15.14 20.95
CA GLY A 24 -8.17 -14.96 19.76
C GLY A 24 -8.50 -13.65 19.05
N ARG A 25 -8.62 -12.56 19.82
CA ARG A 25 -8.39 -11.22 19.26
C ARG A 25 -6.93 -11.16 18.81
N GLY A 26 -6.68 -10.71 17.59
CA GLY A 26 -5.34 -10.43 17.08
C GLY A 26 -5.27 -10.93 15.63
N GLY A 27 -5.41 -10.08 14.63
CA GLY A 27 -4.49 -8.98 14.40
C GLY A 27 -3.51 -9.38 13.31
N GLY A 28 -4.00 -9.47 12.07
CA GLY A 28 -3.17 -9.59 10.87
C GLY A 28 -2.96 -8.23 10.19
N ARG A 29 -2.95 -7.14 10.97
CA ARG A 29 -2.39 -5.86 10.53
C ARG A 29 -0.89 -5.94 10.80
N GLY A 30 -0.11 -6.11 9.75
CA GLY A 30 1.35 -6.13 9.85
C GLY A 30 1.91 -7.38 9.21
N GLY A 31 1.80 -7.47 7.87
CA GLY A 31 2.85 -8.17 7.14
C GLY A 31 4.13 -7.44 7.47
N PHE A 32 4.96 -8.06 8.29
CA PHE A 32 6.36 -7.70 8.45
C PHE A 32 6.90 -7.55 7.03
N ARG A 33 7.12 -6.31 6.57
CA ARG A 33 7.88 -6.05 5.36
C ARG A 33 9.25 -6.61 5.68
N GLU A 34 9.52 -7.83 5.22
CA GLU A 34 10.89 -8.32 5.24
C GLU A 34 11.78 -7.23 4.65
N PRO A 35 12.96 -6.96 5.25
CA PRO A 35 13.91 -6.06 4.65
C PRO A 35 14.13 -6.55 3.22
N GLU A 36 13.65 -5.76 2.28
CA GLU A 36 13.63 -6.10 0.86
C GLU A 36 15.08 -6.43 0.49
N GLY A 37 15.33 -7.71 0.22
CA GLY A 37 16.67 -8.17 -0.12
C GLY A 37 17.21 -7.36 -1.30
N PRO A 38 18.54 -7.24 -1.43
CA PRO A 38 19.13 -6.44 -2.50
C PRO A 38 18.53 -6.87 -3.85
N PRO A 39 18.02 -5.91 -4.64
CA PRO A 39 17.27 -6.22 -5.85
C PRO A 39 18.17 -6.91 -6.88
N ALA A 40 17.57 -7.75 -7.74
CA ALA A 40 18.30 -8.50 -8.77
C ALA A 40 19.14 -7.56 -9.66
N PHE A 41 18.56 -6.41 -10.02
CA PHE A 41 19.23 -5.31 -10.68
C PHE A 41 18.62 -3.98 -10.23
N VAL A 42 19.38 -2.91 -10.42
CA VAL A 42 18.96 -1.55 -10.11
C VAL A 42 18.99 -0.71 -11.37
N VAL A 43 18.14 0.31 -11.44
CA VAL A 43 18.07 1.28 -12.53
C VAL A 43 18.35 2.67 -11.99
N GLU A 44 18.93 3.54 -12.82
CA GLU A 44 19.20 4.92 -12.45
C GLU A 44 17.89 5.65 -12.11
N LEU A 45 17.87 6.32 -10.96
CA LEU A 45 16.73 7.08 -10.46
C LEU A 45 16.99 8.59 -10.56
N GLY A 46 18.20 9.04 -10.21
CA GLY A 46 18.51 10.46 -10.22
C GLY A 46 19.94 10.79 -9.88
N SER A 47 20.22 12.09 -9.87
CA SER A 47 21.53 12.67 -9.54
C SER A 47 21.44 13.52 -8.28
N PHE A 48 22.43 13.38 -7.40
CA PHE A 48 22.51 14.10 -6.14
C PHE A 48 22.66 15.60 -6.42
N MET A 49 21.87 16.40 -5.73
CA MET A 49 21.94 17.86 -5.80
C MET A 49 22.72 18.41 -4.61
N HIS A 50 22.19 18.22 -3.41
CA HIS A 50 22.79 18.69 -2.16
C HIS A 50 22.21 17.94 -0.97
N ALA A 51 22.95 17.96 0.15
CA ALA A 51 22.44 17.52 1.43
C ALA A 51 21.54 18.61 2.02
N CYS A 52 20.40 18.22 2.56
CA CYS A 52 19.48 19.10 3.29
C CYS A 52 19.27 18.50 4.69
N GLU A 53 19.94 19.07 5.68
CA GLU A 53 19.99 18.56 7.05
C GLU A 53 20.42 17.08 7.11
N ASN A 54 19.47 16.18 7.41
CA ASN A 54 19.70 14.74 7.53
C ASN A 54 19.20 13.97 6.30
N GLU A 55 18.86 14.65 5.21
CA GLU A 55 18.35 14.05 3.98
C GLU A 55 19.22 14.42 2.78
N MET A 56 19.11 13.60 1.75
CA MET A 56 19.80 13.80 0.48
C MET A 56 18.78 14.17 -0.58
N VAL A 57 18.97 15.32 -1.24
CA VAL A 57 18.07 15.79 -2.30
C VAL A 57 18.62 15.36 -3.65
N TYR A 58 17.77 14.76 -4.48
CA TYR A 58 18.11 14.29 -5.82
C TYR A 58 17.20 14.89 -6.88
N LYS A 59 17.75 15.16 -8.06
CA LYS A 59 16.99 15.44 -9.28
C LYS A 59 16.73 14.14 -10.03
N SER A 60 15.47 13.85 -10.33
CA SER A 60 15.10 12.66 -11.11
C SER A 60 15.66 12.76 -12.52
N THR A 61 16.29 11.68 -12.97
CA THR A 61 16.68 11.47 -14.38
C THR A 61 15.77 10.43 -15.06
N ASN A 62 14.75 9.95 -14.36
CA ASN A 62 13.83 8.90 -14.80
C ASN A 62 12.44 9.47 -15.13
N ASP A 63 11.82 8.96 -16.19
CA ASP A 63 10.44 9.32 -16.60
C ASP A 63 9.36 8.79 -15.64
N LYS A 64 9.74 7.89 -14.72
CA LYS A 64 8.85 7.29 -13.73
C LYS A 64 9.10 7.88 -12.35
N VAL A 65 8.05 7.88 -11.53
CA VAL A 65 8.07 8.40 -10.17
C VAL A 65 8.35 7.26 -9.18
N PRO A 66 9.30 7.40 -8.23
CA PRO A 66 9.59 6.34 -7.26
C PRO A 66 8.43 6.10 -6.29
N TYR A 67 8.35 4.89 -5.73
CA TYR A 67 7.46 4.62 -4.58
C TYR A 67 7.99 5.31 -3.32
N PHE A 68 7.06 5.83 -2.51
CA PHE A 68 7.38 6.25 -1.14
C PHE A 68 7.93 5.09 -0.31
N ASN A 69 8.95 5.38 0.52
CA ASN A 69 9.68 4.41 1.34
C ASN A 69 10.31 3.26 0.53
N ALA A 70 10.61 3.46 -0.77
CA ALA A 70 11.39 2.51 -1.54
C ALA A 70 12.88 2.59 -1.16
N GLY A 71 13.59 1.47 -1.22
CA GLY A 71 15.03 1.45 -0.99
C GLY A 71 15.79 2.21 -2.07
N ALA A 72 16.74 3.05 -1.65
CA ALA A 72 17.68 3.74 -2.52
C ALA A 72 19.04 3.05 -2.44
N PHE A 73 19.69 2.87 -3.59
CA PHE A 73 20.91 2.08 -3.75
C PHE A 73 21.98 2.84 -4.51
N LEU A 74 23.23 2.44 -4.31
CA LEU A 74 24.35 2.75 -5.19
C LEU A 74 24.40 1.78 -6.37
N GLU A 75 25.28 2.05 -7.34
CA GLU A 75 25.47 1.19 -8.53
C GLU A 75 25.87 -0.24 -8.15
N ASN A 76 26.67 -0.39 -7.10
CA ASN A 76 27.08 -1.67 -6.53
C ASN A 76 25.96 -2.39 -5.75
N LYS A 77 24.71 -1.89 -5.80
CA LYS A 77 23.53 -2.40 -5.09
C LYS A 77 23.60 -2.27 -3.57
N THR A 78 24.56 -1.51 -3.03
CA THR A 78 24.58 -1.16 -1.61
C THR A 78 23.44 -0.21 -1.32
N ARG A 79 22.60 -0.58 -0.34
CA ARG A 79 21.51 0.28 0.11
C ARG A 79 22.07 1.45 0.93
N ILE A 80 21.63 2.66 0.59
CA ILE A 80 22.07 3.90 1.25
C ILE A 80 20.95 4.59 2.04
N GLY A 81 19.70 4.20 1.82
CA GLY A 81 18.57 4.83 2.47
C GLY A 81 17.24 4.43 1.86
N LYS A 82 16.24 5.27 2.09
CA LYS A 82 14.89 5.12 1.54
C LYS A 82 14.35 6.45 1.03
N VAL A 83 13.57 6.41 -0.05
CA VAL A 83 12.85 7.59 -0.56
C VAL A 83 11.81 8.05 0.46
N ASP A 84 11.80 9.33 0.85
CA ASP A 84 10.87 9.88 1.85
C ASP A 84 9.88 10.85 1.22
N GLU A 85 10.37 11.87 0.50
CA GLU A 85 9.53 12.89 -0.13
C GLU A 85 9.72 12.93 -1.65
N ILE A 86 8.64 13.28 -2.37
CA ILE A 86 8.64 13.51 -3.82
C ILE A 86 8.04 14.89 -4.05
N LEU A 87 8.80 15.75 -4.72
CA LEU A 87 8.50 17.17 -4.88
C LEU A 87 8.92 17.67 -6.28
N GLY A 88 8.76 18.96 -6.52
CA GLY A 88 9.09 19.59 -7.81
C GLY A 88 7.92 19.59 -8.79
N SER A 89 8.19 20.08 -10.00
CA SER A 89 7.18 20.13 -11.06
C SER A 89 7.11 18.79 -11.78
N ILE A 90 6.03 18.54 -12.52
CA ILE A 90 5.85 17.25 -13.21
C ILE A 90 6.91 16.97 -14.28
N ASN A 91 7.56 18.03 -14.79
CA ASN A 91 8.64 17.93 -15.76
C ASN A 91 10.02 17.88 -15.07
N GLU A 92 10.10 18.29 -13.81
CA GLU A 92 11.33 18.37 -13.03
C GLU A 92 11.08 17.83 -11.63
N VAL A 93 10.92 16.51 -11.55
CA VAL A 93 10.69 15.81 -10.29
C VAL A 93 11.99 15.77 -9.49
N MET A 94 11.89 16.15 -8.23
CA MET A 94 12.92 15.98 -7.22
C MET A 94 12.41 15.04 -6.14
N PHE A 95 13.32 14.39 -5.43
CA PHE A 95 12.96 13.53 -4.31
C PHE A 95 14.03 13.57 -3.23
N THR A 96 13.61 13.29 -2.00
CA THR A 96 14.53 13.15 -0.87
C THR A 96 14.74 11.69 -0.53
N VAL A 97 15.95 11.37 -0.11
CA VAL A 97 16.31 10.07 0.45
C VAL A 97 16.73 10.29 1.89
N LYS A 98 16.05 9.58 2.79
CA LYS A 98 16.45 9.44 4.18
C LYS A 98 17.59 8.41 4.26
N PRO A 99 18.81 8.81 4.65
CA PRO A 99 19.94 7.90 4.78
C PRO A 99 19.66 6.81 5.81
N ASP A 100 20.15 5.61 5.54
CA ASP A 100 20.18 4.52 6.54
C ASP A 100 21.30 4.79 7.56
N THR A 101 21.26 4.09 8.70
CA THR A 101 22.25 4.26 9.78
C THR A 101 23.68 4.05 9.25
N GLY A 102 24.57 5.01 9.51
CA GLY A 102 25.97 4.97 9.08
C GLY A 102 26.22 5.60 7.70
N VAL A 103 25.17 6.04 7.00
CA VAL A 103 25.28 6.81 5.76
C VAL A 103 25.20 8.29 6.09
N SER A 104 26.20 9.06 5.67
CA SER A 104 26.22 10.51 5.85
C SER A 104 25.80 11.21 4.56
N ALA A 105 24.80 12.09 4.60
CA ALA A 105 24.41 12.87 3.43
C ALA A 105 25.57 13.77 2.92
N ALA A 106 26.46 14.20 3.81
CA ALA A 106 27.59 15.06 3.49
C ALA A 106 28.74 14.34 2.75
N SER A 107 28.73 13.01 2.65
CA SER A 107 29.76 12.28 1.88
C SER A 107 29.48 12.21 0.38
N PHE A 108 28.30 12.67 -0.05
CA PHE A 108 27.89 12.67 -1.45
C PHE A 108 28.19 14.02 -2.11
N HIS A 109 28.51 13.96 -3.39
CA HIS A 109 28.87 15.11 -4.21
C HIS A 109 27.82 15.32 -5.30
N ALA A 110 27.67 16.57 -5.74
CA ALA A 110 26.73 16.90 -6.81
C ALA A 110 27.02 16.06 -8.06
N GLY A 111 25.98 15.42 -8.61
CA GLY A 111 26.09 14.51 -9.74
C GLY A 111 26.21 13.03 -9.39
N ASP A 112 26.44 12.68 -8.11
CA ASP A 112 26.45 11.27 -7.67
C ASP A 112 25.11 10.60 -7.98
N LYS A 113 25.17 9.42 -8.59
CA LYS A 113 23.96 8.71 -9.04
C LYS A 113 23.36 7.87 -7.92
N VAL A 114 22.03 7.91 -7.85
CA VAL A 114 21.25 6.99 -7.02
C VAL A 114 20.41 6.07 -7.89
N TYR A 115 20.24 4.84 -7.41
CA TYR A 115 19.58 3.76 -8.11
C TYR A 115 18.42 3.19 -7.29
N ILE A 116 17.48 2.56 -7.97
CA ILE A 116 16.27 1.96 -7.38
C ILE A 116 15.95 0.61 -8.04
N SER A 117 15.19 -0.24 -7.35
CA SER A 117 14.58 -1.40 -7.97
C SER A 117 13.55 -0.97 -9.03
N PRO A 118 13.55 -1.57 -10.24
CA PRO A 118 12.59 -1.25 -11.30
C PRO A 118 11.13 -1.48 -10.88
N ASP A 119 10.89 -2.40 -9.94
CA ASP A 119 9.55 -2.74 -9.43
C ASP A 119 8.98 -1.65 -8.50
N LYS A 120 9.81 -0.66 -8.13
CA LYS A 120 9.46 0.47 -7.26
C LYS A 120 9.33 1.79 -8.01
N LEU A 121 8.94 1.71 -9.28
CA LEU A 121 8.67 2.87 -10.13
C LEU A 121 7.21 2.88 -10.60
N LEU A 122 6.58 4.05 -10.52
CA LEU A 122 5.22 4.32 -10.96
C LEU A 122 5.23 5.15 -12.26
N PRO A 123 4.40 4.82 -13.25
CA PRO A 123 4.29 5.62 -14.45
C PRO A 123 3.67 6.99 -14.11
N LEU A 124 4.20 8.06 -14.71
CA LEU A 124 3.77 9.44 -14.48
C LEU A 124 2.27 9.66 -14.75
N SER A 125 1.67 8.87 -15.63
CA SER A 125 0.23 8.85 -15.92
C SER A 125 -0.67 8.48 -14.73
N ARG A 126 -0.09 7.99 -13.62
CA ARG A 126 -0.80 7.83 -12.34
C ARG A 126 -1.06 9.16 -11.64
N PHE A 127 -0.28 10.20 -11.96
CA PHE A 127 -0.28 11.49 -11.29
C PHE A 127 -0.86 12.62 -12.17
N THR A 128 -1.01 12.39 -13.49
CA THR A 128 -1.72 13.30 -14.39
C THR A 128 -3.18 12.90 -14.56
N GLU A 129 -4.06 13.87 -14.82
CA GLU A 129 -5.41 13.56 -15.32
C GLU A 129 -5.30 12.76 -16.62
N LYS A 130 -6.06 11.66 -16.70
CA LYS A 130 -6.15 10.92 -17.96
C LYS A 130 -6.89 11.82 -18.95
N PRO A 131 -6.30 12.15 -20.12
CA PRO A 131 -7.03 12.91 -21.12
C PRO A 131 -8.32 12.15 -21.46
N GLY A 132 -9.48 12.76 -21.15
CA GLY A 132 -10.79 12.27 -21.57
C GLY A 132 -11.70 11.66 -20.50
N LYS A 133 -11.32 11.52 -19.22
CA LYS A 133 -12.30 11.18 -18.16
C LYS A 133 -12.74 12.43 -17.41
N LYS A 134 -13.80 13.07 -17.90
CA LYS A 134 -14.62 13.98 -17.08
C LYS A 134 -14.96 13.25 -15.76
N PRO A 135 -14.88 13.90 -14.60
CA PRO A 135 -15.44 13.32 -13.38
C PRO A 135 -16.91 13.05 -13.65
N THR A 136 -17.32 11.79 -13.58
CA THR A 136 -18.74 11.44 -13.47
C THR A 136 -19.20 11.94 -12.10
N GLY A 137 -19.46 13.26 -12.02
CA GLY A 137 -20.24 13.88 -10.96
C GLY A 137 -21.65 13.30 -11.05
N GLY A 138 -21.91 12.31 -10.22
CA GLY A 138 -23.16 11.56 -10.25
C GLY A 138 -23.40 10.81 -8.96
N PHE A 139 -23.13 11.44 -7.81
CA PHE A 139 -23.69 11.00 -6.54
C PHE A 139 -24.14 12.22 -5.72
N GLY A 140 -25.17 12.90 -6.24
CA GLY A 140 -26.04 13.74 -5.43
C GLY A 140 -27.17 12.86 -4.88
N GLY A 141 -27.07 12.45 -3.63
CA GLY A 141 -28.15 11.76 -2.93
C GLY A 141 -29.32 12.69 -2.57
N ARG A 142 -30.41 12.04 -2.11
CA ARG A 142 -31.59 12.55 -1.40
C ARG A 142 -32.74 13.15 -2.22
N GLY A 143 -33.74 12.31 -2.45
CA GLY A 143 -35.10 12.48 -1.92
C GLY A 143 -35.81 13.81 -2.15
N GLY A 144 -36.85 13.78 -2.98
CA GLY A 144 -37.87 14.83 -3.06
C GLY A 144 -39.03 14.35 -3.91
N GLY A 145 -40.05 13.76 -3.29
CA GLY A 145 -41.24 13.29 -3.99
C GLY A 145 -42.11 14.44 -4.52
N ARG A 146 -43.01 14.10 -5.46
CA ARG A 146 -44.42 14.55 -5.57
C ARG A 146 -44.93 14.36 -7.01
N GLY A 147 -46.11 13.75 -7.13
CA GLY A 147 -46.93 13.69 -8.34
C GLY A 147 -47.03 12.25 -8.88
N GLY A 148 -48.09 11.48 -8.68
CA GLY A 148 -49.49 11.85 -8.47
C GLY A 148 -50.18 12.13 -9.80
N GLY A 149 -50.76 11.10 -10.43
CA GLY A 149 -51.64 11.20 -11.61
C GLY A 149 -51.88 9.81 -12.22
N ARG A 150 -52.93 9.08 -11.83
CA ARG A 150 -54.27 9.09 -12.43
C ARG A 150 -54.32 8.63 -13.89
N GLY A 151 -54.81 7.41 -14.08
CA GLY A 151 -55.77 7.08 -15.15
C GLY A 151 -55.19 6.70 -16.52
N GLY A 152 -55.58 5.52 -17.01
CA GLY A 152 -55.26 5.09 -18.36
C GLY A 152 -55.77 3.69 -18.69
N PHE A 153 -57.09 3.49 -18.59
CA PHE A 153 -57.78 2.34 -19.17
C PHE A 153 -57.56 2.31 -20.69
N SER A 154 -57.08 1.20 -21.26
CA SER A 154 -57.27 0.85 -22.68
C SER A 154 -56.99 -0.64 -22.86
N GLY A 155 -58.05 -1.41 -23.09
CA GLY A 155 -57.99 -2.86 -23.31
C GLY A 155 -57.83 -3.28 -24.77
N ARG A 156 -57.96 -4.61 -24.95
CA ARG A 156 -57.88 -5.43 -26.19
C ARG A 156 -56.45 -5.70 -26.67
N GLY A 157 -55.99 -6.92 -26.93
CA GLY A 157 -56.61 -8.23 -27.13
C GLY A 157 -55.82 -8.97 -28.23
N ARG A 158 -56.03 -10.29 -28.36
CA ARG A 158 -55.42 -11.28 -29.29
C ARG A 158 -54.08 -11.85 -28.76
N TYR A 159 -53.86 -13.15 -28.62
CA TYR A 159 -54.40 -14.35 -29.29
C TYR A 159 -54.50 -15.49 -28.27
#